data_AF-A0A9W4PQA7-F1
#
_entry.id   AF-A0A9W4PQA7-F1
#
_cell.length_a   1.000
_cell.length_b   1.000
_cell.length_c   1.000
_cell.angle_alpha   90.00
_cell.angle_beta   90.00
_cell.angle_gamma   90.00
#
_symmetry.space_group_name_H-M   'P 1'
#
loop_
_entity.id
_entity.type
_entity.pdbx_description
1 polymer ?
#
loop_
_entity_poly.entity_id
_entity_poly.type
_entity_poly.pdbx_seq_one_letter_code
_entity_poly.pdbx_strand_id
1 'polypeptide(L)'
;MPKLEECKSVLAELEKASRADKGLNDRIWVCLCWADLYYHFARGRWHFTGSLDATIALVERVLPGWLIASIGQDDHKAWHAELRKGHITSFSTVSLAGAPTPPLALLTALFRALIAQMEKADG
;
A
#
# COMPACT_ATOMS: atom_id res chain seq x y z
N MET A 1 -9.63 16.23 -15.84
CA MET A 1 -8.21 15.98 -15.50
C MET A 1 -7.63 17.27 -14.96
N PRO A 2 -7.21 17.35 -13.69
CA PRO A 2 -6.57 18.56 -13.15
C PRO A 2 -5.28 18.85 -13.92
N LYS A 3 -4.98 20.14 -14.11
CA LYS A 3 -3.85 20.60 -14.92
C LYS A 3 -2.55 20.45 -14.11
N LEU A 4 -1.48 19.99 -14.74
CA LEU A 4 -0.17 19.69 -14.11
C LEU A 4 0.38 20.78 -13.17
N GLU A 5 0.10 22.05 -13.48
CA GLU A 5 0.53 23.20 -12.66
C GLU A 5 -0.21 23.29 -11.32
N GLU A 6 -1.45 22.79 -11.27
CA GLU A 6 -2.29 22.73 -10.08
C GLU A 6 -1.75 21.68 -9.09
N CYS A 7 -1.22 20.55 -9.59
CA CYS A 7 -0.60 19.54 -8.72
C CYS A 7 0.73 20.02 -8.11
N LYS A 8 1.50 20.84 -8.84
CA LYS A 8 2.79 21.37 -8.35
C LYS A 8 2.60 22.38 -7.23
N SER A 9 1.59 23.25 -7.32
CA SER A 9 1.32 24.23 -6.27
C SER A 9 0.88 23.56 -4.98
N VAL A 10 0.02 22.54 -5.08
CA VAL A 10 -0.44 21.76 -3.92
C VAL A 10 0.71 21.04 -3.22
N LEU A 11 1.66 20.47 -3.97
CA LEU A 11 2.86 19.84 -3.41
C LEU A 11 3.74 20.84 -2.64
N ALA A 12 3.95 22.04 -3.20
CA ALA A 12 4.74 23.09 -2.54
C ALA A 12 4.08 23.61 -1.25
N GLU A 13 2.75 23.71 -1.21
CA GLU A 13 2.04 24.12 0.00
C GLU A 13 2.09 23.03 1.09
N LEU A 14 2.01 21.76 0.71
CA LEU A 14 2.13 20.63 1.65
C LEU A 14 3.53 20.51 2.25
N GLU A 15 4.59 20.73 1.46
CA GLU A 15 5.96 20.77 1.98
C GLU A 15 6.18 21.93 2.96
N LYS A 16 5.53 23.06 2.72
CA LYS A 16 5.57 24.22 3.64
C LYS A 16 4.82 23.92 4.95
N ALA A 17 3.68 23.23 4.87
CA ALA A 17 2.90 22.82 6.03
C ALA A 17 3.62 21.76 6.89
N SER A 18 4.34 20.82 6.25
CA SER A 18 5.16 19.78 6.92
C SER A 18 6.23 20.35 7.84
N ARG A 19 6.82 21.50 7.49
CA ARG A 19 7.88 22.11 8.31
C ARG A 19 7.37 22.76 9.60
N ALA A 20 6.06 22.97 9.75
CA ALA A 20 5.48 23.72 10.86
C ALA A 20 4.96 22.84 12.01
N ASP A 21 4.67 21.56 11.78
CA ASP A 21 4.01 20.70 12.77
C ASP A 21 4.50 19.25 12.70
N LYS A 22 5.13 18.77 13.79
CA LYS A 22 5.68 17.40 13.88
C LYS A 22 4.60 16.32 13.84
N GLY A 23 3.36 16.59 14.27
CA GLY A 23 2.26 15.62 14.20
C GLY A 23 1.61 15.56 12.82
N LEU A 24 1.76 16.63 12.04
CA LEU A 24 1.30 16.70 10.65
C LEU A 24 2.25 15.95 9.71
N ASN A 25 3.50 15.71 10.11
CA ASN A 25 4.47 14.95 9.32
C ASN A 25 4.04 13.51 9.01
N ASP A 26 3.33 12.82 9.90
CA ASP A 26 2.89 11.45 9.64
C ASP A 26 1.73 11.40 8.63
N ARG A 27 0.81 12.38 8.70
CA ARG A 27 -0.30 12.51 7.74
C ARG A 27 0.17 13.05 6.39
N ILE A 28 1.10 13.99 6.39
CA ILE A 28 1.76 14.49 5.18
C ILE A 28 2.64 13.42 4.56
N TRP A 29 3.30 12.55 5.34
CA TRP A 29 4.04 11.40 4.79
C TRP A 29 3.14 10.45 4.01
N VAL A 30 1.92 10.18 4.50
CA VAL A 30 0.95 9.38 3.75
C VAL A 30 0.56 10.10 2.46
N CYS A 31 0.22 11.39 2.52
CA CYS A 31 -0.14 12.16 1.32
C CYS A 31 1.02 12.33 0.32
N LEU A 32 2.25 12.51 0.79
CA LEU A 32 3.47 12.58 -0.03
C LEU A 32 3.81 11.22 -0.61
N CYS A 33 3.68 10.11 0.15
CA CYS A 33 3.78 8.77 -0.41
C CYS A 33 2.73 8.52 -1.49
N TRP A 34 1.49 8.97 -1.31
CA TRP A 34 0.43 8.83 -2.31
C TRP A 34 0.68 9.72 -3.54
N ALA A 35 1.19 10.94 -3.36
CA ALA A 35 1.52 11.86 -4.43
C ALA A 35 2.76 11.40 -5.22
N ASP A 36 3.80 10.88 -4.55
CA ASP A 36 4.96 10.25 -5.19
C ASP A 36 4.56 8.96 -5.90
N LEU A 37 3.72 8.13 -5.28
CA LEU A 37 3.17 6.92 -5.90
C LEU A 37 2.42 7.30 -7.19
N TYR A 38 1.58 8.33 -7.15
CA TYR A 38 0.84 8.83 -8.31
C TYR A 38 1.75 9.46 -9.37
N TYR A 39 2.73 10.27 -8.96
CA TYR A 39 3.67 10.96 -9.86
C TYR A 39 4.61 9.98 -10.58
N HIS A 40 5.05 8.92 -9.89
CA HIS A 40 5.88 7.87 -10.47
C HIS A 40 5.09 6.85 -11.28
N PHE A 41 3.84 6.55 -10.90
CA PHE A 41 2.90 5.78 -11.70
C PHE A 41 2.62 6.46 -13.05
N ALA A 42 2.37 7.78 -13.03
CA ALA A 42 2.07 8.56 -14.24
C ALA A 42 3.26 8.70 -15.21
N ARG A 43 4.51 8.46 -14.76
CA ARG A 43 5.73 8.60 -15.58
C ARG A 43 6.42 7.29 -15.96
N GLY A 44 5.87 6.13 -15.57
CA GLY A 44 6.40 4.82 -15.94
C GLY A 44 7.87 4.58 -15.53
N ARG A 45 8.38 5.33 -14.55
CA ARG A 45 9.81 5.36 -14.20
C ARG A 45 10.19 4.62 -12.91
N TRP A 46 9.22 4.00 -12.24
CA TRP A 46 9.48 3.13 -11.09
C TRP A 46 8.61 1.88 -11.17
N HIS A 47 9.26 0.72 -11.32
CA HIS A 47 8.65 -0.60 -11.23
C HIS A 47 8.36 -1.01 -9.78
N PHE A 48 7.75 -0.13 -8.97
CA PHE A 48 7.26 -0.55 -7.65
C PHE A 48 6.18 -1.64 -7.76
N THR A 49 5.58 -1.80 -8.94
CA THR A 49 4.66 -2.89 -9.27
C THR A 49 5.36 -4.17 -9.79
N GLY A 50 6.70 -4.20 -9.82
CA GLY A 50 7.49 -5.33 -10.33
C GLY A 50 8.36 -6.05 -9.29
N SER A 51 8.77 -5.39 -8.20
CA SER A 51 9.63 -6.01 -7.18
C SER A 51 8.79 -6.65 -6.07
N LEU A 52 8.83 -7.99 -6.02
CA LEU A 52 8.19 -8.76 -4.96
C LEU A 52 8.82 -8.47 -3.60
N ASP A 53 10.15 -8.40 -3.53
CA ASP A 53 10.90 -8.15 -2.29
C ASP A 53 10.53 -6.79 -1.66
N ALA A 54 10.42 -5.75 -2.49
CA ALA A 54 9.99 -4.42 -2.02
C ALA A 54 8.57 -4.45 -1.44
N THR A 55 7.70 -5.27 -2.03
CA THR A 55 6.32 -5.40 -1.57
C THR A 55 6.24 -6.20 -0.27
N ILE A 56 7.05 -7.25 -0.12
CA ILE A 56 7.16 -8.01 1.13
C ILE A 56 7.65 -7.11 2.27
N ALA A 57 8.75 -6.37 2.06
CA ALA A 57 9.28 -5.44 3.04
C ALA A 57 8.25 -4.36 3.43
N LEU A 58 7.46 -3.90 2.46
CA LEU A 58 6.37 -2.96 2.72
C LEU A 58 5.28 -3.57 3.60
N VAL A 59 4.85 -4.81 3.31
CA VAL A 59 3.85 -5.53 4.12
C VAL A 59 4.33 -5.69 5.56
N GLU A 60 5.57 -6.14 5.76
CA GLU A 60 6.15 -6.32 7.10
C GLU A 60 6.21 -5.01 7.89
N ARG A 61 6.52 -3.90 7.22
CA ARG A 61 6.58 -2.57 7.82
C ARG A 61 5.21 -2.01 8.16
N VAL A 62 4.23 -2.16 7.27
CA VAL A 62 2.92 -1.48 7.37
C VAL A 62 1.91 -2.30 8.19
N LEU A 63 2.04 -3.62 8.18
CA LEU A 63 1.17 -4.55 8.90
C LEU A 63 1.97 -5.40 9.89
N PRO A 64 2.55 -4.81 10.96
CA PRO A 64 3.29 -5.58 11.95
C PRO A 64 2.39 -6.65 12.59
N GLY A 65 2.90 -7.89 12.68
CA GLY A 65 2.17 -9.05 13.20
C GLY A 65 1.21 -9.72 12.21
N TRP A 66 1.19 -9.26 10.95
CA TRP A 66 0.59 -10.01 9.85
C TRP A 66 1.63 -10.89 9.18
N LEU A 67 1.19 -12.03 8.67
CA LEU A 67 1.98 -13.03 7.98
C LEU A 67 1.53 -13.11 6.53
N ILE A 68 2.50 -13.24 5.63
CA ILE A 68 2.24 -13.64 4.25
C ILE A 68 2.03 -15.16 4.28
N ALA A 69 0.78 -15.59 4.20
CA ALA A 69 0.42 -17.00 4.31
C ALA A 69 0.62 -17.74 2.99
N SER A 70 0.28 -17.10 1.87
CA SER A 70 0.49 -17.66 0.54
C SER A 70 0.64 -16.56 -0.52
N ILE A 71 1.49 -16.84 -1.51
CA ILE A 71 1.55 -16.13 -2.78
C ILE A 71 1.63 -17.22 -3.85
N GLY A 72 0.64 -17.29 -4.73
CA GLY A 72 0.56 -18.37 -5.72
C GLY A 72 -0.11 -17.91 -7.00
N GLN A 73 0.10 -18.67 -8.07
CA GLN A 73 -0.56 -18.45 -9.35
C GLN A 73 -1.54 -19.61 -9.61
N ASP A 74 -2.75 -19.29 -10.09
CA ASP A 74 -3.73 -20.29 -10.50
C ASP A 74 -3.58 -20.70 -11.97
N ASP A 75 -4.41 -21.66 -12.41
CA ASP A 75 -4.41 -22.17 -13.79
C ASP A 75 -4.81 -21.10 -14.82
N HIS A 76 -5.43 -19.99 -14.38
CA HIS A 76 -5.78 -18.85 -15.21
C HIS A 76 -4.66 -17.81 -15.30
N LYS A 77 -3.47 -18.13 -14.77
CA LYS A 77 -2.32 -17.23 -14.69
C LYS A 77 -2.56 -16.00 -13.81
N ALA A 78 -3.62 -16.00 -12.99
CA ALA A 78 -3.87 -14.95 -12.02
C ALA A 78 -3.08 -15.23 -10.74
N TRP A 79 -2.47 -14.19 -10.17
CA TRP A 79 -1.75 -14.27 -8.92
C TRP A 79 -2.68 -13.98 -7.76
N HIS A 80 -2.57 -14.77 -6.70
CA HIS A 80 -3.31 -14.60 -5.47
C HIS A 80 -2.33 -14.42 -4.31
N ALA A 81 -2.66 -13.52 -3.40
CA ALA A 81 -1.90 -13.29 -2.19
C ALA A 81 -2.83 -13.31 -0.97
N GLU A 82 -2.37 -13.97 0.07
CA GLU A 82 -3.09 -14.11 1.33
C GLU A 82 -2.25 -13.58 2.49
N LEU A 83 -2.79 -12.60 3.21
CA LEU A 83 -2.25 -12.09 4.46
C LEU A 83 -3.10 -12.56 5.63
N ARG A 84 -2.46 -13.03 6.70
CA ARG A 84 -3.14 -13.51 7.93
C ARG A 84 -2.62 -12.75 9.15
N LYS A 85 -3.52 -12.29 10.02
CA LYS A 85 -3.16 -11.74 11.33
C LYS A 85 -3.18 -12.85 12.39
N GLY A 86 -2.06 -13.08 13.07
CA GLY A 86 -1.90 -14.16 14.05
C GLY A 86 -0.97 -15.26 13.56
N HIS A 87 -1.34 -16.53 13.77
CA HIS A 87 -0.54 -17.67 13.31
C HIS A 87 -1.04 -18.22 11.97
N ILE A 88 -0.16 -18.93 11.25
CA ILE A 88 -0.49 -19.54 9.95
C ILE A 88 -1.73 -20.43 10.06
N THR A 89 -1.83 -21.29 11.09
CA THR A 89 -2.93 -22.25 11.28
C THR A 89 -4.03 -21.76 12.23
N SER A 90 -3.82 -20.63 12.91
CA SER A 90 -4.76 -20.05 13.88
C SER A 90 -4.69 -18.52 13.76
N PHE A 91 -5.52 -17.98 12.87
CA PHE A 91 -5.54 -16.56 12.52
C PHE A 91 -6.86 -15.91 12.95
N SER A 92 -6.78 -14.64 13.33
CA SER A 92 -7.95 -13.84 13.74
C SER A 92 -8.56 -13.05 12.59
N THR A 93 -7.77 -12.78 11.55
CA THR A 93 -8.22 -12.02 10.37
C THR A 93 -7.42 -12.48 9.16
N VAL A 94 -8.09 -12.49 8.01
CA VAL A 94 -7.51 -12.83 6.71
C VAL A 94 -7.80 -11.70 5.73
N SER A 95 -6.84 -11.43 4.85
CA SER A 95 -7.01 -10.57 3.67
C SER A 95 -6.51 -11.32 2.44
N LEU A 96 -7.41 -11.54 1.49
CA LEU A 96 -7.14 -12.27 0.25
C LEU A 96 -7.33 -11.32 -0.94
N ALA A 97 -6.44 -11.36 -1.92
CA ALA A 97 -6.61 -10.62 -3.16
C ALA A 97 -5.97 -11.34 -4.35
N GLY A 98 -6.53 -11.09 -5.53
CA GLY A 98 -6.01 -11.55 -6.82
C GLY A 98 -5.60 -10.39 -7.72
N ALA A 99 -4.55 -10.56 -8.53
CA ALA A 99 -4.08 -9.58 -9.51
C ALA A 99 -3.24 -10.23 -10.65
N PRO A 100 -2.91 -9.49 -11.73
CA PRO A 100 -2.09 -10.01 -12.82
C PRO A 100 -0.62 -10.27 -12.48
N THR A 101 -0.09 -9.70 -11.39
CA THR A 101 1.31 -9.90 -10.95
C THR A 101 1.37 -10.17 -9.44
N PRO A 102 2.38 -10.91 -8.95
CA PRO A 102 2.51 -11.20 -7.52
C PRO A 102 2.62 -9.94 -6.64
N PRO A 103 3.43 -8.92 -7.00
CA PRO A 103 3.48 -7.66 -6.26
C PRO A 103 2.11 -6.97 -6.18
N LEU A 104 1.34 -6.94 -7.28
CA LEU A 104 0.02 -6.32 -7.29
C LEU A 104 -1.00 -7.07 -6.43
N ALA A 105 -0.94 -8.41 -6.43
CA ALA A 105 -1.82 -9.23 -5.60
C ALA A 105 -1.53 -8.94 -4.12
N LEU A 106 -0.25 -8.88 -3.75
CA LEU A 106 0.19 -8.62 -2.39
C LEU A 106 -0.16 -7.17 -1.94
N LEU A 107 0.04 -6.16 -2.80
CA LEU A 107 -0.40 -4.79 -2.53
C LEU A 107 -1.92 -4.69 -2.35
N THR A 108 -2.69 -5.43 -3.15
CA THR A 108 -4.15 -5.40 -3.04
C THR A 108 -4.61 -6.06 -1.73
N ALA A 109 -3.97 -7.15 -1.31
CA ALA A 109 -4.23 -7.77 -0.01
C ALA A 109 -3.83 -6.84 1.15
N LEU A 110 -2.72 -6.12 1.03
CA LEU A 110 -2.27 -5.10 1.98
C LEU A 110 -3.32 -3.99 2.15
N PHE A 111 -3.78 -3.38 1.06
CA PHE A 111 -4.77 -2.31 1.14
C PHE A 111 -6.12 -2.79 1.70
N ARG A 112 -6.57 -3.99 1.33
CA ARG A 112 -7.76 -4.61 1.93
C ARG A 112 -7.63 -4.79 3.44
N ALA A 113 -6.47 -5.23 3.91
CA ALA A 113 -6.21 -5.39 5.34
C ALA A 113 -6.21 -4.04 6.08
N LEU A 114 -5.66 -2.97 5.47
CA LEU A 114 -5.67 -1.63 6.06
C LEU A 114 -7.08 -1.05 6.17
N ILE A 115 -7.89 -1.15 5.09
CA ILE A 115 -9.28 -0.70 5.10
C ILE A 115 -10.05 -1.41 6.22
N ALA A 116 -9.91 -2.73 6.33
CA ALA A 116 -10.57 -3.51 7.37
C ALA A 116 -10.10 -3.18 8.80
N GLN A 117 -8.88 -2.68 8.98
CA GLN A 117 -8.41 -2.19 10.29
C GLN A 117 -9.01 -0.83 10.63
N MET A 118 -9.14 0.06 9.65
CA MET A 118 -9.76 1.37 9.83
C MET A 118 -11.23 1.23 10.22
N GLU A 119 -11.98 0.38 9.52
CA GLU A 119 -13.39 0.10 9.84
C GLU A 119 -13.60 -0.44 11.26
N LYS A 120 -12.63 -1.19 11.81
CA LYS A 120 -12.69 -1.68 13.20
C LYS A 120 -12.27 -0.64 14.24
N ALA A 121 -11.56 0.42 13.85
CA ALA A 121 -11.13 1.47 14.77
C ALA A 121 -12.22 2.51 15.01
N ASP A 122 -13.16 2.66 14.07
CA ASP A 122 -14.22 3.67 14.08
C ASP A 122 -15.54 3.19 14.71
N GLY A 123 -15.64 1.92 15.13
CA GLY A 123 -16.83 1.31 15.75
C GLY A 123 -16.58 0.89 17.20
#